data_AF-A0A528U113-F1
#
_entry.id   AF-A0A528U113-F1
#
_cell.length_a   1.000
_cell.length_b   1.000
_cell.length_c   1.000
_cell.angle_alpha   90.00
_cell.angle_beta   90.00
_cell.angle_gamma   90.00
#
_symmetry.space_group_name_H-M   'P 1'
#
loop_
_entity.id
_entity.type
_entity.pdbx_description
1 polymer ?
#
loop_
_entity_poly.entity_id
_entity_poly.type
_entity_poly.pdbx_seq_one_letter_code
_entity_poly.pdbx_strand_id
1 'polypeptide(L)'
;MRMDTAEAIDRAMGALIGGALGDALGMPTQLLSPARIAELYGHVEDFVAPVADHPVSKGLAAGTVTDDTEQALLLGRILVVSGDGFDHTRWVNALLDWEREVKARGSYDLLGPSTKRAIDAINGGVPAEEAGSGGDTNGAAMR
;
A
#
# COMPACT_ATOMS: atom_id res chain seq x y z
N MET A 1 15.65 28.27 -4.45
CA MET A 1 15.09 28.94 -3.27
C MET A 1 15.06 27.89 -2.16
N ARG A 2 15.65 28.12 -0.99
CA ARG A 2 15.51 27.18 0.14
C ARG A 2 14.09 27.33 0.68
N MET A 3 13.32 26.23 0.68
CA MET A 3 12.03 26.15 1.38
C MET A 3 12.27 26.38 2.86
N ASP A 4 11.38 27.12 3.53
CA ASP A 4 11.39 27.16 4.98
C ASP A 4 10.91 25.82 5.56
N THR A 5 11.24 25.55 6.82
CA THR A 5 10.91 24.26 7.46
C THR A 5 9.42 24.01 7.57
N ALA A 6 8.60 25.05 7.77
CA ALA A 6 7.15 24.91 7.84
C ALA A 6 6.57 24.55 6.47
N GLU A 7 7.04 25.19 5.39
CA GLU A 7 6.66 24.84 4.02
C GLU A 7 7.10 23.40 3.67
N ALA A 8 8.28 22.98 4.13
CA ALA A 8 8.75 21.60 3.95
C ALA A 8 7.87 20.57 4.66
N ILE A 9 7.50 20.86 5.91
CA ILE A 9 6.61 19.99 6.68
C ILE A 9 5.22 19.94 6.02
N ASP A 10 4.67 21.08 5.61
CA ASP A 10 3.36 21.14 4.96
C ASP A 10 3.31 20.29 3.69
N ARG A 11 4.32 20.41 2.82
CA ARG A 11 4.40 19.59 1.60
C ARG A 11 4.60 18.11 1.88
N ALA A 12 5.41 17.75 2.88
CA ALA A 12 5.63 16.37 3.28
C ALA A 12 4.35 15.74 3.84
N MET A 13 3.62 16.47 4.69
CA MET A 13 2.33 16.05 5.22
C MET A 13 1.30 15.93 4.10
N GLY A 14 1.24 16.91 3.19
CA GLY A 14 0.36 16.87 2.03
C GLY A 14 0.61 15.67 1.11
N ALA A 15 1.87 15.27 0.91
CA ALA A 15 2.22 14.09 0.14
C ALA A 15 1.76 12.79 0.81
N LEU A 16 2.04 12.62 2.12
CA LEU A 16 1.67 11.41 2.86
C LEU A 16 0.15 11.30 3.06
N ILE A 17 -0.51 12.39 3.45
CA ILE A 17 -1.96 12.44 3.60
C ILE A 17 -2.63 12.28 2.24
N GLY A 18 -2.14 12.98 1.21
CA GLY A 18 -2.69 12.87 -0.15
C GLY A 18 -2.60 11.46 -0.71
N GLY A 19 -1.49 10.76 -0.45
CA GLY A 19 -1.35 9.33 -0.77
C GLY A 19 -2.41 8.48 -0.08
N ALA A 20 -2.58 8.65 1.24
CA ALA A 20 -3.59 7.92 2.02
C ALA A 20 -5.03 8.21 1.60
N LEU A 21 -5.34 9.47 1.27
CA LEU A 21 -6.65 9.86 0.75
C LEU A 21 -6.91 9.22 -0.62
N GLY A 22 -5.90 9.23 -1.51
CA GLY A 22 -6.00 8.63 -2.85
C GLY A 22 -6.19 7.11 -2.80
N ASP A 23 -5.43 6.43 -1.94
CA ASP A 23 -5.60 5.01 -1.64
C ASP A 23 -7.03 4.71 -1.17
N ALA A 24 -7.48 5.37 -0.09
CA ALA A 24 -8.80 5.12 0.49
C ALA A 24 -9.97 5.48 -0.46
N LEU A 25 -9.83 6.50 -1.32
CA LEU A 25 -10.81 6.82 -2.38
C LEU A 25 -10.81 5.77 -3.50
N GLY A 26 -9.64 5.25 -3.87
CA GLY A 26 -9.48 4.24 -4.92
C GLY A 26 -9.92 2.83 -4.49
N MET A 27 -9.76 2.51 -3.20
CA MET A 27 -10.02 1.20 -2.60
C MET A 27 -11.35 0.54 -3.03
N PRO A 28 -12.52 1.21 -3.07
CA PRO A 28 -13.78 0.59 -3.47
C PRO A 28 -13.98 0.44 -4.98
N THR A 29 -13.10 1.03 -5.79
CA THR A 29 -13.19 1.03 -7.27
C THR A 29 -12.08 0.24 -7.96
N GLN A 30 -11.08 -0.21 -7.23
CA GLN A 30 -9.97 -0.98 -7.78
C GLN A 30 -10.45 -2.25 -8.50
N LEU A 31 -9.76 -2.62 -9.59
CA LEU A 31 -10.11 -3.74 -10.47
C LEU A 31 -11.46 -3.61 -11.22
N LEU A 32 -12.21 -2.53 -11.02
CA LEU A 32 -13.46 -2.27 -11.73
C LEU A 32 -13.20 -1.42 -12.99
N SER A 33 -13.99 -1.66 -14.03
CA SER A 33 -13.98 -0.80 -15.21
C SER A 33 -14.72 0.53 -14.93
N PRO A 34 -14.41 1.62 -15.65
CA PRO A 34 -15.15 2.88 -15.51
C PRO A 34 -16.67 2.73 -15.66
N ALA A 35 -17.13 1.87 -16.57
CA ALA A 35 -18.55 1.59 -16.74
C ALA A 35 -19.17 0.91 -15.51
N ARG A 36 -18.45 -0.04 -14.90
CA ARG A 36 -18.91 -0.72 -13.68
C ARG A 36 -18.90 0.22 -12.47
N ILE A 37 -17.91 1.12 -12.38
CA ILE A 37 -17.87 2.17 -11.35
C ILE A 37 -19.09 3.08 -11.48
N ALA A 38 -19.40 3.55 -12.70
CA ALA A 38 -20.56 4.40 -12.95
C ALA A 38 -21.89 3.70 -12.62
N GLU A 39 -22.00 2.40 -12.90
CA GLU A 39 -23.18 1.60 -12.57
C GLU A 39 -23.37 1.41 -11.06
N LEU A 40 -22.29 1.12 -10.33
CA LEU A 40 -22.34 0.80 -8.91
C LEU A 40 -22.40 2.02 -8.00
N TYR A 41 -21.64 3.06 -8.35
CA TYR A 41 -21.37 4.20 -7.48
C TYR A 41 -21.72 5.55 -8.14
N GLY A 42 -21.98 5.59 -9.44
CA GLY A 42 -22.09 6.86 -10.17
C GLY A 42 -20.74 7.58 -10.24
N HIS A 43 -20.68 8.82 -9.77
CA HIS A 43 -19.44 9.58 -9.63
C HIS A 43 -18.97 9.52 -8.18
N VAL A 44 -17.73 9.05 -7.95
CA VAL A 44 -17.16 8.93 -6.60
C VAL A 44 -16.51 10.25 -6.23
N GLU A 45 -17.13 10.98 -5.30
CA GLU A 45 -16.65 12.28 -4.79
C GLU A 45 -16.27 12.23 -3.29
N ASP A 46 -16.56 11.12 -2.61
CA ASP A 46 -16.30 10.93 -1.18
C ASP A 46 -15.94 9.45 -0.91
N PHE A 47 -15.54 9.13 0.32
CA PHE A 47 -15.30 7.77 0.75
C PHE A 47 -16.58 6.95 0.71
N VAL A 48 -16.56 5.88 -0.09
CA VAL A 48 -17.65 4.91 -0.18
C VAL A 48 -17.17 3.54 0.27
N ALA A 49 -18.09 2.77 0.85
CA ALA A 49 -17.80 1.37 1.15
C ALA A 49 -17.80 0.56 -0.16
N PRO A 50 -16.90 -0.43 -0.31
CA PRO A 50 -16.95 -1.36 -1.42
C PRO A 50 -18.25 -2.16 -1.43
N VAL A 51 -18.75 -2.48 -2.62
CA VAL A 51 -19.90 -3.39 -2.77
C VAL A 51 -19.63 -4.75 -2.14
N ALA A 52 -20.70 -5.43 -1.70
CA ALA A 52 -20.59 -6.68 -0.94
C ALA A 52 -19.86 -7.81 -1.68
N ASP A 53 -19.93 -7.82 -3.02
CA ASP A 53 -19.28 -8.78 -3.91
C ASP A 53 -17.97 -8.25 -4.52
N HIS A 54 -17.41 -7.15 -3.99
CA HIS A 54 -16.18 -6.57 -4.50
C HIS A 54 -15.02 -7.61 -4.46
N PRO A 55 -14.23 -7.77 -5.54
CA PRO A 55 -13.25 -8.85 -5.65
C PRO A 55 -12.24 -8.94 -4.50
N VAL A 56 -11.68 -7.81 -4.08
CA VAL A 56 -10.57 -7.76 -3.10
C VAL A 56 -10.88 -6.93 -1.84
N SER A 57 -11.66 -5.86 -1.97
CA SER A 57 -12.01 -4.96 -0.86
C SER A 57 -13.30 -5.30 -0.08
N LYS A 58 -14.00 -6.40 -0.38
CA LYS A 58 -15.27 -6.73 0.28
C LYS A 58 -15.15 -6.69 1.81
N GLY A 59 -16.12 -6.04 2.46
CA GLY A 59 -16.20 -5.95 3.91
C GLY A 59 -15.34 -4.86 4.57
N LEU A 60 -14.53 -4.11 3.80
CA LEU A 60 -13.85 -2.92 4.32
C LEU A 60 -14.85 -1.78 4.54
N ALA A 61 -14.53 -0.89 5.48
CA ALA A 61 -15.29 0.33 5.71
C ALA A 61 -14.88 1.42 4.70
N ALA A 62 -15.79 2.34 4.41
CA ALA A 62 -15.47 3.56 3.68
C ALA A 62 -14.27 4.29 4.32
N GLY A 63 -13.30 4.73 3.52
CA GLY A 63 -12.13 5.45 4.01
C GLY A 63 -11.02 4.56 4.57
N THR A 64 -11.14 3.23 4.45
CA THR A 64 -10.08 2.30 4.84
C THR A 64 -8.95 2.36 3.81
N VAL A 65 -7.72 2.59 4.27
CA VAL A 65 -6.49 2.52 3.46
C VAL A 65 -6.07 1.07 3.19
N THR A 66 -5.30 0.83 2.13
CA THR A 66 -4.82 -0.50 1.72
C THR A 66 -3.31 -0.64 1.91
N ASP A 67 -2.73 -1.66 1.26
CA ASP A 67 -1.32 -1.99 1.34
C ASP A 67 -0.40 -0.87 0.85
N ASP A 68 -0.86 0.00 -0.06
CA ASP A 68 -0.15 1.20 -0.50
C ASP A 68 0.25 2.08 0.70
N THR A 69 -0.73 2.58 1.47
CA THR A 69 -0.45 3.44 2.63
C THR A 69 0.26 2.69 3.75
N GLU A 70 -0.13 1.44 4.00
CA GLU A 70 0.46 0.66 5.08
C GLU A 70 1.96 0.41 4.84
N GLN A 71 2.35 0.04 3.61
CA GLN A 71 3.75 -0.18 3.26
C GLN A 71 4.52 1.14 3.16
N ALA A 72 3.92 2.23 2.68
CA ALA A 72 4.55 3.55 2.66
C ALA A 72 4.91 4.01 4.09
N LEU A 73 3.98 3.88 5.04
CA LEU A 73 4.21 4.23 6.44
C LEU A 73 5.21 3.27 7.11
N LEU A 74 5.20 1.98 6.75
CA LEU A 74 6.18 1.02 7.22
C LEU A 74 7.58 1.37 6.74
N LEU A 75 7.75 1.66 5.45
CA LEU A 75 9.01 2.10 4.86
C LEU A 75 9.50 3.41 5.50
N GLY A 76 8.60 4.38 5.68
CA GLY A 76 8.90 5.63 6.38
C GLY A 76 9.43 5.41 7.80
N ARG A 77 8.83 4.49 8.56
CA ARG A 77 9.36 4.10 9.88
C ARG A 77 10.76 3.52 9.78
N ILE A 78 11.03 2.66 8.80
CA ILE A 78 12.37 2.10 8.59
C ILE A 78 13.40 3.18 8.28
N LEU A 79 13.06 4.13 7.40
CA LEU A 79 13.93 5.26 7.08
C LEU A 79 14.25 6.11 8.30
N VAL A 80 13.25 6.43 9.14
CA VAL A 80 13.45 7.22 10.36
C VAL A 80 14.36 6.51 11.37
N VAL A 81 14.20 5.19 11.58
CA VAL A 81 15.02 4.45 12.56
C VAL A 81 16.41 4.08 12.04
N SER A 82 16.62 4.06 10.73
CA SER A 82 17.91 3.68 10.12
C SER A 82 18.94 4.81 10.08
N GLY A 83 18.55 6.05 10.39
CA GLY A 83 19.47 7.20 10.43
C GLY A 83 19.99 7.56 9.04
N ASP A 84 21.32 7.66 8.90
CA ASP A 84 21.98 8.10 7.65
C ASP A 84 22.03 7.03 6.55
N GLY A 85 21.55 5.81 6.81
CA GLY A 85 21.59 4.68 5.89
C GLY A 85 20.24 3.98 5.72
N PHE A 86 20.19 3.01 4.81
CA PHE A 86 19.04 2.13 4.63
C PHE A 86 19.36 0.71 5.08
N ASP A 87 18.69 0.25 6.12
CA ASP A 87 18.82 -1.12 6.65
C ASP A 87 17.89 -2.06 5.85
N HIS A 88 18.44 -2.67 4.79
CA HIS A 88 17.69 -3.57 3.92
C HIS A 88 17.14 -4.78 4.67
N THR A 89 17.92 -5.36 5.58
CA THR A 89 17.49 -6.52 6.38
C THR A 89 16.30 -6.18 7.27
N ARG A 90 16.33 -5.00 7.92
CA ARG A 90 15.20 -4.51 8.71
C ARG A 90 13.96 -4.27 7.86
N TRP A 91 14.12 -3.70 6.66
CA TRP A 91 13.00 -3.53 5.74
C TRP A 91 12.34 -4.85 5.36
N VAL A 92 13.14 -5.85 4.98
CA VAL A 92 12.64 -7.18 4.63
C VAL A 92 11.89 -7.81 5.80
N ASN A 93 12.48 -7.81 7.01
CA ASN A 93 11.82 -8.36 8.19
C ASN A 93 10.51 -7.64 8.51
N ALA A 94 10.48 -6.32 8.43
CA ALA A 94 9.27 -5.53 8.65
C ALA A 94 8.16 -5.88 7.65
N LEU A 95 8.49 -6.06 6.37
CA LEU A 95 7.53 -6.50 5.34
C LEU A 95 6.98 -7.90 5.64
N LEU A 96 7.84 -8.85 6.04
CA LEU A 96 7.40 -10.20 6.40
C LEU A 96 6.50 -10.20 7.63
N ASP A 97 6.78 -9.36 8.62
CA ASP A 97 5.98 -9.24 9.83
C ASP A 97 4.59 -8.65 9.50
N TRP A 98 4.57 -7.56 8.73
CA TRP A 98 3.34 -6.95 8.22
C TRP A 98 2.50 -7.94 7.42
N GLU A 99 3.11 -8.75 6.56
CA GLU A 99 2.39 -9.75 5.76
C GLU A 99 1.70 -10.82 6.62
N ARG A 100 2.36 -11.27 7.69
CA ARG A 100 1.75 -12.21 8.65
C ARG A 100 0.56 -11.59 9.35
N GLU A 101 0.62 -10.31 9.70
CA GLU A 101 -0.51 -9.56 10.26
C GLU A 101 -1.66 -9.43 9.26
N VAL A 102 -1.36 -9.12 7.99
CA VAL A 102 -2.34 -9.03 6.90
C VAL A 102 -3.06 -10.36 6.67
N LYS A 103 -2.32 -11.47 6.69
CA LYS A 103 -2.89 -12.83 6.62
C LYS A 103 -3.79 -13.12 7.82
N ALA A 104 -3.36 -12.77 9.03
CA ALA A 104 -4.11 -13.02 10.26
C ALA A 104 -5.46 -12.27 10.31
N ARG A 105 -5.54 -11.06 9.73
CA ARG A 105 -6.79 -10.28 9.62
C ARG A 105 -7.66 -10.65 8.40
N GLY A 106 -7.23 -11.59 7.57
CA GLY A 106 -7.99 -12.05 6.40
C GLY A 106 -7.99 -11.07 5.21
N SER A 107 -7.06 -10.11 5.18
CA SER A 107 -6.99 -9.07 4.12
C SER A 107 -5.92 -9.37 3.07
N TYR A 108 -5.47 -10.63 2.96
CA TYR A 108 -4.38 -10.99 2.05
C TYR A 108 -4.73 -10.71 0.59
N ASP A 109 -6.01 -10.75 0.21
CA ASP A 109 -6.44 -10.49 -1.17
C ASP A 109 -6.18 -9.05 -1.65
N LEU A 110 -6.02 -8.09 -0.73
CA LEU A 110 -5.63 -6.71 -1.05
C LEU A 110 -4.21 -6.61 -1.60
N LEU A 111 -3.30 -7.50 -1.15
CA LEU A 111 -1.90 -7.42 -1.55
C LEU A 111 -1.71 -7.79 -3.03
N GLY A 112 -1.01 -6.93 -3.76
CA GLY A 112 -0.70 -7.14 -5.18
C GLY A 112 0.08 -8.44 -5.46
N PRO A 113 -0.13 -9.07 -6.64
CA PRO A 113 0.40 -10.41 -6.92
C PRO A 113 1.94 -10.45 -6.98
N SER A 114 2.62 -9.40 -7.44
CA SER A 114 4.09 -9.39 -7.46
C SER A 114 4.67 -9.33 -6.05
N THR A 115 4.08 -8.53 -5.15
CA THR A 115 4.52 -8.46 -3.74
C THR A 115 4.27 -9.77 -3.02
N LYS A 116 3.11 -10.42 -3.23
CA LYS A 116 2.83 -11.78 -2.73
C LYS A 116 3.92 -12.76 -3.15
N ARG A 117 4.21 -12.85 -4.46
CA ARG A 117 5.24 -13.75 -5.00
C ARG A 117 6.61 -13.50 -4.39
N ALA A 118 7.00 -12.24 -4.23
CA ALA A 118 8.30 -11.89 -3.63
C ALA A 118 8.38 -12.31 -2.16
N ILE A 119 7.34 -12.05 -1.37
CA ILE A 119 7.28 -12.43 0.05
C ILE A 119 7.25 -13.95 0.21
N ASP A 120 6.44 -14.65 -0.59
CA ASP A 120 6.38 -16.11 -0.59
C ASP A 120 7.74 -16.74 -0.97
N ALA A 121 8.47 -16.14 -1.92
CA ALA A 121 9.82 -16.57 -2.29
C ALA A 121 10.83 -16.37 -1.15
N ILE A 122 10.78 -15.23 -0.45
CA ILE A 122 11.63 -14.96 0.72
C ILE A 122 11.35 -15.97 1.84
N ASN A 123 10.07 -16.22 2.14
CA ASN A 123 9.66 -17.24 3.11
C ASN A 123 10.12 -18.66 2.70
N GLY A 124 10.26 -18.91 1.39
CA GLY A 124 10.82 -20.14 0.81
C GLY A 124 12.35 -20.22 0.82
N GLY A 125 13.05 -19.19 1.32
CA GLY A 125 14.51 -19.16 1.44
C GLY A 125 15.25 -18.51 0.27
N VAL A 126 14.54 -17.89 -0.67
CA VAL A 126 15.17 -17.09 -1.74
C VAL A 126 15.73 -15.80 -1.13
N PRO A 127 16.98 -15.39 -1.43
CA PRO A 127 17.52 -14.11 -1.00
C PRO A 127 16.62 -12.94 -1.43
N ALA A 128 16.44 -11.96 -0.54
CA ALA A 128 15.52 -10.84 -0.77
C ALA A 128 15.91 -9.99 -1.99
N GLU A 129 17.20 -9.92 -2.29
CA GLU A 129 17.79 -9.23 -3.44
C GLU A 129 17.35 -9.86 -4.78
N GLU A 130 16.98 -11.14 -4.77
CA GLU A 130 16.57 -11.89 -5.96
C GLU A 130 15.05 -12.05 -6.04
N ALA A 131 14.39 -12.20 -4.89
CA ALA A 131 12.97 -12.53 -4.78
C ALA A 131 12.02 -11.51 -5.46
N GLY A 132 12.42 -10.24 -5.52
CA GLY A 132 11.63 -9.16 -6.13
C GLY A 132 11.94 -8.85 -7.60
N SER A 133 12.94 -9.50 -8.21
CA SER A 133 13.51 -9.10 -9.51
C SER A 133 12.56 -9.23 -10.70
N GLY A 134 11.56 -10.11 -10.63
CA GLY A 134 10.55 -10.34 -11.67
C GLY A 134 9.23 -9.59 -11.47
N GLY A 135 9.22 -8.53 -10.66
CA GLY A 135 8.02 -7.73 -10.42
C GLY A 135 7.53 -7.00 -11.66
N ASP A 136 6.24 -7.09 -11.95
CA ASP A 136 5.57 -6.54 -13.13
C ASP A 136 4.36 -5.65 -12.78
N THR A 137 4.19 -5.33 -11.50
CA THR A 137 3.14 -4.44 -10.98
C THR A 137 3.76 -3.20 -10.30
N ASN A 138 2.92 -2.26 -9.89
CA ASN A 138 3.33 -1.02 -9.23
C ASN A 138 3.71 -1.16 -7.75
N GLY A 139 3.72 -2.37 -7.18
CA GLY A 139 3.90 -2.60 -5.75
C GLY A 139 5.16 -1.97 -5.13
N ALA A 140 6.23 -1.81 -5.92
CA ALA A 140 7.43 -1.12 -5.48
C ALA A 140 7.32 0.41 -5.52
N ALA A 141 6.55 0.96 -6.47
CA ALA A 141 6.44 2.40 -6.71
C ALA A 141 5.36 3.07 -5.84
N MET A 142 4.39 2.31 -5.33
CA MET A 142 3.28 2.83 -4.54
C MET A 142 3.65 3.19 -3.08
N ARG A 143 4.85 2.83 -2.63
CA ARG A 143 5.30 2.91 -1.23
C ARG A 143 6.58 3.71 -1.05
#